data_AF-A0A2W4W7R1-F1
#
_entry.id   AF-A0A2W4W7R1-F1
#
_cell.length_a   1.000
_cell.length_b   1.000
_cell.length_c   1.000
_cell.angle_alpha   90.00
_cell.angle_beta   90.00
_cell.angle_gamma   90.00
#
_symmetry.space_group_name_H-M   'P 1'
#
loop_
_entity.id
_entity.type
_entity.pdbx_description
1 polymer ?
#
loop_
_entity_poly.entity_id
_entity_poly.type
_entity_poly.pdbx_seq_one_letter_code
_entity_poly.pdbx_strand_id
1 'polypeptide(L)' 'MLCCRSDRELREILEDAYDRPLDNARLEAFGGAYDAIALGKMVNQNAILDEATQMLNSSL' A
#
# COMPACT_ATOMS: atom_id res chain seq x y z
N MET A 1 18.23 15.04 3.93
CA MET A 1 17.68 15.54 2.66
C MET A 1 16.31 14.90 2.48
N LEU A 2 15.28 15.42 3.16
CA LEU A 2 13.94 14.79 3.24
C LEU A 2 12.81 15.84 3.42
N CYS A 3 13.02 17.10 3.02
CA CYS A 3 12.13 18.21 3.39
C CYS A 3 11.09 18.63 2.34
N CYS A 4 10.93 17.92 1.21
CA CYS A 4 9.89 18.23 0.21
C CYS A 4 9.33 16.94 -0.42
N ARG A 5 8.62 16.09 0.33
CA ARG A 5 7.88 14.99 -0.30
C ARG A 5 6.57 15.57 -0.86
N SER A 6 6.49 15.76 -2.17
CA SER A 6 5.21 16.07 -2.81
C SER A 6 4.28 14.87 -2.66
N ASP A 7 2.97 15.08 -2.58
CA ASP A 7 1.96 14.01 -2.49
C ASP A 7 2.15 12.95 -3.59
N ARG A 8 2.57 13.40 -4.78
CA ARG A 8 2.96 12.55 -5.90
C ARG A 8 4.16 11.64 -5.59
N GLU A 9 5.24 12.19 -5.03
CA GLU A 9 6.44 11.41 -4.71
C GLU A 9 6.17 10.44 -3.55
N LEU A 10 5.30 10.82 -2.61
CA LEU A 10 4.82 9.93 -1.56
C LEU A 10 4.05 8.75 -2.18
N ARG A 11 3.14 9.04 -3.11
CA ARG A 11 2.34 8.03 -3.81
C ARG A 11 3.21 7.08 -4.63
N GLU A 12 4.18 7.59 -5.38
CA GLU A 12 5.11 6.77 -6.18
C GLU A 12 5.91 5.80 -5.28
N ILE A 13 6.32 6.24 -4.09
CA ILE A 13 7.04 5.37 -3.14
C ILE A 13 6.09 4.34 -2.49
N LEU A 14 4.83 4.71 -2.22
CA LEU A 14 3.83 3.79 -1.69
C LEU A 14 3.44 2.73 -2.73
N GLU A 15 3.36 3.11 -4.01
CA GLU A 15 3.10 2.20 -5.13
C GLU A 15 4.22 1.17 -5.28
N ASP A 16 5.49 1.60 -5.24
CA ASP A 16 6.65 0.71 -5.29
C ASP A 16 6.71 -0.25 -4.07
N ALA A 17 6.31 0.25 -2.90
CA ALA A 17 6.28 -0.54 -1.67
C ALA A 17 5.05 -1.44 -1.54
N TYR A 18 4.03 -1.34 -2.41
CA TYR A 18 2.70 -1.97 -2.23
C TYR A 18 2.72 -3.50 -2.33
N ASP A 19 3.65 -4.07 -3.07
CA ASP A 19 3.73 -5.52 -3.29
C ASP A 19 4.06 -6.30 -2.00
N ARG A 20 4.89 -5.72 -1.13
CA ARG A 20 5.31 -6.31 0.15
C ARG A 20 4.17 -6.53 1.14
N PRO A 21 3.35 -5.52 1.49
CA PRO A 21 2.21 -5.72 2.38
C PRO A 21 1.15 -6.66 1.77
N LEU A 22 1.04 -6.73 0.43
CA LEU A 22 0.14 -7.67 -0.23
C LEU A 22 0.59 -9.12 -0.06
N ASP A 23 1.88 -9.42 -0.24
CA ASP A 23 2.43 -10.76 0.01
C ASP A 23 2.39 -11.13 1.50
N ASN A 24 2.66 -10.19 2.40
CA ASN A 24 2.50 -10.44 3.83
C ASN A 24 1.04 -10.76 4.18
N ALA A 25 0.09 -9.94 3.70
CA ALA A 25 -1.34 -10.17 3.93
C ALA A 25 -1.79 -11.54 3.40
N ARG A 26 -1.24 -11.97 2.25
CA ARG A 26 -1.51 -13.29 1.66
C ARG A 26 -1.34 -14.43 2.65
N LEU A 27 -0.22 -14.44 3.36
CA LEU A 27 0.12 -15.51 4.30
C LEU A 27 -0.44 -15.25 5.69
N GLU A 28 -0.30 -14.03 6.21
CA GLU A 28 -0.60 -13.72 7.61
C GLU A 28 -2.09 -13.48 7.85
N ALA A 29 -2.78 -12.79 6.95
CA ALA A 29 -4.20 -12.45 7.11
C ALA A 29 -5.11 -13.49 6.44
N PHE A 30 -4.70 -14.02 5.28
CA PHE A 30 -5.51 -14.93 4.48
C PHE A 30 -5.04 -16.40 4.52
N GLY A 31 -4.00 -16.71 5.32
CA GLY A 31 -3.53 -18.09 5.51
C GLY A 31 -3.06 -18.79 4.23
N GLY A 32 -2.69 -18.04 3.20
CA GLY A 32 -2.33 -18.56 1.89
C GLY A 32 -3.52 -19.04 1.04
N ALA A 33 -4.76 -18.75 1.43
CA ALA A 33 -5.96 -19.16 0.69
C ALA A 33 -6.10 -18.48 -0.68
N TYR A 34 -5.48 -17.31 -0.85
CA TYR A 34 -5.46 -16.54 -2.08
C TYR A 34 -4.01 -16.25 -2.47
N ASP A 35 -3.73 -16.17 -3.76
CA ASP A 35 -2.44 -15.71 -4.27
C ASP A 35 -2.38 -14.17 -4.30
N ALA A 36 -1.19 -13.57 -4.33
CA ALA A 36 -1.02 -12.12 -4.36
C ALA A 36 -1.76 -11.49 -5.55
N ILE A 37 -1.79 -12.15 -6.71
CA ILE A 37 -2.53 -11.68 -7.88
C ILE A 37 -4.05 -11.72 -7.65
N ALA A 38 -4.55 -12.73 -6.92
CA ALA A 38 -5.97 -12.83 -6.60
C ALA A 38 -6.37 -11.76 -5.58
N LEU A 39 -5.56 -11.55 -4.55
CA LEU A 39 -5.77 -10.50 -3.56
C LEU A 39 -5.74 -9.12 -4.19
N GLY A 40 -4.77 -8.83 -5.06
CA GLY A 40 -4.67 -7.56 -5.79
C GLY A 40 -5.89 -7.23 -6.66
N LYS A 41 -6.67 -8.25 -7.06
CA LYS A 41 -7.96 -8.06 -7.78
C LYS A 41 -9.15 -7.89 -6.84
N MET A 42 -9.04 -8.38 -5.61
CA MET A 42 -10.09 -8.30 -4.58
C MET A 42 -10.00 -7.02 -3.77
N VAL A 43 -8.80 -6.48 -3.58
CA VAL A 43 -8.56 -5.25 -2.82
C VAL A 43 -8.48 -4.03 -3.74
N ASN A 44 -9.03 -2.91 -3.29
CA ASN A 44 -8.92 -1.66 -4.04
C ASN A 44 -7.59 -0.98 -3.71
N GLN A 45 -6.57 -1.25 -4.52
CA GLN A 45 -5.23 -0.67 -4.37
C GLN A 45 -5.27 0.86 -4.26
N ASN A 46 -6.07 1.53 -5.08
CA ASN A 46 -6.16 2.99 -5.05
C ASN A 46 -6.72 3.52 -3.73
N ALA A 47 -7.73 2.84 -3.15
CA ALA A 47 -8.28 3.23 -1.86
C ALA A 47 -7.26 3.03 -0.73
N ILE A 48 -6.49 1.94 -0.77
CA ILE A 48 -5.46 1.64 0.23
C ILE A 48 -4.31 2.66 0.16
N LEU A 49 -3.86 3.01 -1.05
CA LEU A 49 -2.81 4.01 -1.25
C LEU A 49 -3.28 5.40 -0.84
N ASP A 50 -4.53 5.76 -1.14
CA ASP A 50 -5.12 7.04 -0.73
C ASP A 50 -5.20 7.14 0.80
N GLU A 51 -5.67 6.09 1.45
CA GLU A 51 -5.75 6.04 2.91
C GLU A 51 -4.35 6.06 3.57
N ALA A 52 -3.37 5.34 3.02
CA ALA A 52 -1.99 5.39 3.50
C ALA A 52 -1.37 6.79 3.35
N THR A 53 -1.61 7.46 2.23
CA THR A 53 -1.21 8.86 2.01
C THR A 53 -1.88 9.79 3.03
N GLN A 54 -3.18 9.63 3.26
CA GLN A 54 -3.91 10.41 4.26
C GLN A 54 -3.40 10.17 5.68
N MET A 55 -3.09 8.93 6.07
CA MET A 55 -2.54 8.61 7.39
C MET A 55 -1.17 9.26 7.61
N LEU A 56 -0.32 9.27 6.58
CA LEU A 56 1.00 9.88 6.64
C LEU A 56 0.93 11.41 6.64
N ASN A 57 -0.04 11.99 5.94
CA ASN A 57 -0.29 13.43 5.94
C ASN A 57 -1.00 13.91 7.23
N SER A 58 -1.83 13.08 7.87
CA SER A 58 -2.57 13.43 9.09
C SER A 58 -1.77 13.24 10.38
N SER A 59 -0.62 12.58 10.31
CA SER A 59 0.29 12.34 11.46
C SER A 59 1.34 13.46 11.63
N LEU A 60 1.14 14.61 10.98
CA LEU A 60 1.99 15.80 10.99
C LEU A 60 1.28 17.01 11.63
#